data_AF-A0A091C9L8-F1
#
_entry.id   AF-A0A091C9L8-F1
#
_cell.length_a   1.000
_cell.length_b   1.000
_cell.length_c   1.000
_cell.angle_alpha   90.00
_cell.angle_beta   90.00
_cell.angle_gamma   90.00
#
_symmetry.space_group_name_H-M   'P 1'
#
loop_
_entity.id
_entity.type
_entity.pdbx_description
1 polymer ?
#
loop_
_entity_poly.entity_id
_entity_poly.type
_entity_poly.pdbx_seq_one_letter_code
_entity_poly.pdbx_strand_id
1 'polypeptide(L)'
;MIIKAQRGDEKAMIKLFEYYRPVIHAMRTKYYLRDFEEQDWIQEGLIIFNRCLHDYRSDQQITLGTFFKRAFENEIVSLVRKKYAYKRKTLENLVLYGEDLFLEGAKGQTGQRAYTVDPLEQLIVQETLEENEALFTELESKAFYGYFYGDVTTLASQDPIVLRSAYDRCKRKMTQWLVSPSV
;
A
#
# COMPACT_ATOMS: atom_id res chain seq x y z
N MET A 1 -5.22 34.14 14.34
CA MET A 1 -5.07 33.48 13.03
C MET A 1 -6.14 32.41 12.83
N ILE A 2 -6.27 31.45 13.75
CA ILE A 2 -7.33 30.41 13.76
C ILE A 2 -8.74 31.00 13.61
N ILE A 3 -9.13 31.99 14.43
CA ILE A 3 -10.46 32.63 14.36
C ILE A 3 -10.75 33.26 12.99
N LYS A 4 -9.73 33.82 12.32
CA LYS A 4 -9.90 34.39 10.97
C LYS A 4 -10.16 33.28 9.95
N ALA A 5 -9.37 32.21 10.00
CA ALA A 5 -9.52 31.06 9.13
C ALA A 5 -10.88 30.36 9.34
N GLN A 6 -11.35 30.21 10.58
CA GLN A 6 -12.69 29.68 10.90
C GLN A 6 -13.84 30.55 10.35
N ARG A 7 -13.62 31.86 10.17
CA ARG A 7 -14.58 32.80 9.57
C ARG A 7 -14.55 32.81 8.04
N GLY A 8 -13.83 31.87 7.41
CA GLY A 8 -13.76 31.74 5.96
C GLY A 8 -12.62 32.53 5.30
N ASP A 9 -11.66 33.05 6.07
CA ASP A 9 -10.44 33.63 5.48
C ASP A 9 -9.52 32.53 4.93
N GLU A 10 -9.68 32.23 3.64
CA GLU A 10 -8.93 31.20 2.93
C GLU A 10 -7.40 31.43 3.00
N LYS A 11 -6.95 32.69 2.91
CA LYS A 11 -5.51 33.01 3.01
C LYS A 11 -4.98 32.69 4.40
N ALA A 12 -5.75 32.99 5.44
CA ALA A 12 -5.37 32.62 6.80
C ALA A 12 -5.36 31.10 7.01
N MET A 13 -6.30 30.36 6.40
CA MET A 13 -6.35 28.90 6.45
C MET A 13 -5.14 28.26 5.76
N ILE A 14 -4.86 28.63 4.50
CA ILE A 14 -3.73 28.08 3.74
C ILE A 14 -2.43 28.39 4.48
N LYS A 15 -2.24 29.62 4.93
CA LYS A 15 -1.04 30.01 5.68
C LYS A 15 -0.90 29.24 7.00
N LEU A 16 -2.01 28.89 7.65
CA LEU A 16 -1.99 28.07 8.85
C LEU A 16 -1.65 26.61 8.52
N PHE A 17 -2.19 26.08 7.42
CA PHE A 17 -1.95 24.71 6.97
C PHE A 17 -0.48 24.46 6.59
N GLU A 18 0.23 25.46 6.07
CA GLU A 18 1.67 25.35 5.77
C GLU A 18 2.49 24.89 6.99
N TYR A 19 2.14 25.31 8.20
CA TYR A 19 2.81 24.84 9.43
C TYR A 19 2.59 23.36 9.74
N TYR A 20 1.57 22.74 9.14
CA TYR A 20 1.20 21.36 9.36
C TYR A 20 1.61 20.41 8.22
N ARG A 21 2.26 20.90 7.15
CA ARG A 21 2.87 20.06 6.12
C ARG A 21 3.78 18.95 6.66
N PRO A 22 4.60 19.16 7.71
CA PRO A 22 5.40 18.08 8.30
C PRO A 22 4.56 16.88 8.77
N VAL A 23 3.31 17.10 9.20
CA VAL A 23 2.39 16.01 9.57
C VAL A 23 2.03 15.17 8.35
N ILE A 24 1.81 15.80 7.20
CA ILE A 24 1.53 15.12 5.93
C ILE A 24 2.72 14.25 5.52
N HIS A 25 3.93 14.82 5.54
CA HIS A 25 5.14 14.09 5.18
C HIS A 25 5.38 12.90 6.11
N ALA A 26 5.18 13.06 7.42
CA ALA A 26 5.30 11.95 8.37
C ALA A 26 4.30 10.82 8.08
N MET A 27 3.05 11.14 7.70
CA MET A 27 2.06 10.12 7.33
C MET A 27 2.37 9.45 5.99
N ARG A 28 2.88 10.21 5.01
CA ARG A 28 3.31 9.66 3.71
C ARG A 28 4.44 8.65 3.87
N THR A 29 5.39 8.91 4.77
CA THR A 29 6.47 7.95 5.07
C THR A 29 5.94 6.71 5.80
N LYS A 30 4.88 6.86 6.61
CA LYS A 30 4.30 5.77 7.40
C LYS A 30 3.35 4.87 6.62
N TYR A 31 2.60 5.43 5.66
CA TYR A 31 1.55 4.71 4.92
C TYR A 31 1.78 4.82 3.42
N TYR A 32 1.87 3.66 2.76
CA TYR A 32 1.91 3.61 1.30
C TYR A 32 0.49 3.54 0.73
N LEU A 33 0.11 4.57 -0.02
CA LEU A 33 -1.11 4.61 -0.83
C LEU A 33 -0.71 4.51 -2.30
N ARG A 34 -1.06 3.40 -2.95
CA ARG A 34 -0.87 3.23 -4.39
C ARG A 34 -1.66 4.31 -5.14
N ASP A 35 -1.06 4.90 -6.17
CA ASP A 35 -1.65 5.96 -7.01
C ASP A 35 -1.94 7.28 -6.27
N PHE A 36 -1.28 7.52 -5.13
CA PHE A 36 -1.31 8.83 -4.46
C PHE A 36 0.00 9.57 -4.73
N GLU A 37 -0.09 10.69 -5.43
CA GLU A 37 0.97 11.65 -5.61
C GLU A 37 1.07 12.60 -4.41
N GLU A 38 2.15 13.38 -4.34
CA GLU A 38 2.33 14.39 -3.30
C GLU A 38 1.16 15.37 -3.23
N GLN A 39 0.58 15.74 -4.38
CA GLN A 39 -0.57 16.63 -4.43
C GLN A 39 -1.82 16.01 -3.81
N ASP A 40 -2.05 14.71 -3.97
CA ASP A 40 -3.18 14.01 -3.33
C ASP A 40 -3.06 14.01 -1.81
N TRP A 41 -1.83 13.78 -1.30
CA TRP A 41 -1.55 13.86 0.13
C TRP A 41 -1.79 15.26 0.70
N ILE A 42 -1.38 16.30 -0.04
CA ILE A 42 -1.59 17.70 0.34
C ILE A 42 -3.08 18.04 0.32
N GLN A 43 -3.81 17.59 -0.72
CA GLN A 43 -5.23 17.87 -0.88
C GLN A 43 -6.07 17.21 0.22
N GLU A 44 -5.87 15.91 0.48
CA GLU A 44 -6.53 15.20 1.58
C GLU A 44 -6.16 15.83 2.94
N GLY A 45 -4.89 16.19 3.10
CA GLY A 45 -4.41 16.93 4.26
C GLY A 45 -5.19 18.23 4.48
N LEU A 46 -5.38 19.01 3.42
CA LEU A 46 -6.07 20.29 3.47
C LEU A 46 -7.57 20.13 3.78
N ILE A 47 -8.24 19.13 3.18
CA ILE A 47 -9.65 18.84 3.44
C ILE A 47 -9.86 18.48 4.92
N ILE A 48 -9.04 17.58 5.45
CA ILE A 48 -9.13 17.15 6.85
C ILE A 48 -8.74 18.28 7.79
N PHE A 49 -7.72 19.06 7.44
CA PHE A 49 -7.32 20.23 8.23
C PHE A 49 -8.44 21.25 8.32
N ASN A 50 -9.13 21.55 7.22
CA ASN A 50 -10.25 22.48 7.21
C ASN A 50 -11.41 21.98 8.09
N ARG A 51 -11.73 20.68 8.01
CA ARG A 51 -12.73 20.06 8.90
C ARG A 51 -12.33 20.21 10.37
N CYS A 52 -11.10 19.84 10.71
CA CYS A 52 -10.58 20.00 12.07
C CYS A 52 -10.60 21.45 12.53
N LEU A 53 -10.26 22.39 11.66
CA LEU A 53 -10.25 23.81 11.97
C LEU A 53 -11.64 24.31 12.33
N HIS A 54 -12.68 23.92 11.59
CA HIS A 54 -14.07 24.30 11.89
C HIS A 54 -14.60 23.65 13.18
N ASP A 55 -14.23 22.39 13.44
CA ASP A 55 -14.66 21.65 14.63
C ASP A 55 -13.82 21.98 15.88
N TYR A 56 -12.69 22.66 15.70
CA TYR A 56 -11.76 22.94 16.79
C TYR A 56 -12.32 23.97 17.76
N ARG A 57 -12.45 23.54 19.02
CA ARG A 57 -12.81 24.43 20.13
C ARG A 57 -11.59 24.64 21.03
N SER A 58 -11.24 25.91 21.24
CA SER A 58 -10.05 26.31 22.02
C SER A 58 -10.19 26.06 23.53
N ASP A 59 -11.38 25.71 24.00
CA ASP A 59 -11.66 25.35 25.39
C ASP A 59 -11.24 23.89 25.73
N GLN A 60 -10.89 23.09 24.72
CA GLN A 60 -10.41 21.73 24.90
C GLN A 60 -8.90 21.70 25.22
N GLN A 61 -8.46 20.73 26.04
CA GLN A 61 -7.03 20.57 26.42
C GLN A 61 -6.12 20.04 25.28
N ILE A 62 -6.63 19.96 24.04
CA ILE A 62 -5.88 19.46 22.89
C ILE A 62 -5.55 20.60 21.95
N THR A 63 -4.34 20.60 21.40
CA THR A 63 -3.97 21.56 20.37
C THR A 63 -4.58 21.16 19.03
N LEU A 64 -4.83 22.16 18.17
CA LEU A 64 -5.30 21.93 16.80
C LEU A 64 -4.38 20.96 16.03
N GLY A 65 -3.06 21.03 16.26
CA GLY A 65 -2.11 20.14 15.62
C GLY A 65 -2.26 18.68 16.03
N THR A 66 -2.44 18.42 17.33
CA THR A 66 -2.70 17.07 17.83
C THR A 66 -4.02 16.53 17.32
N PHE A 67 -5.06 17.39 17.29
CA PHE A 67 -6.36 17.02 16.75
C PHE A 67 -6.28 16.67 15.26
N PHE A 68 -5.67 17.55 14.47
CA PHE A 68 -5.47 17.35 13.04
C PHE A 68 -4.68 16.08 12.73
N LYS A 69 -3.53 15.87 13.40
CA LYS A 69 -2.70 14.67 13.21
C LYS A 69 -3.51 13.39 13.39
N ARG A 70 -4.32 13.32 14.45
CA ARG A 70 -5.15 12.15 14.74
C ARG A 70 -6.27 11.97 13.72
N ALA A 71 -6.94 13.05 13.34
CA ALA A 71 -8.00 13.00 12.33
C ALA A 71 -7.44 12.56 10.96
N PHE A 72 -6.29 13.09 10.57
CA PHE A 72 -5.65 12.75 9.31
C PHE A 72 -5.20 11.30 9.26
N GLU A 73 -4.55 10.79 10.33
CA GLU A 73 -4.17 9.38 10.42
C GLU A 73 -5.38 8.44 10.29
N ASN A 74 -6.51 8.78 10.94
CA ASN A 74 -7.74 8.02 10.82
C ASN A 74 -8.30 8.00 9.38
N GLU A 75 -8.26 9.13 8.67
CA GLU A 75 -8.70 9.19 7.28
C GLU A 75 -7.80 8.33 6.38
N ILE A 76 -6.48 8.39 6.55
CA ILE A 76 -5.55 7.53 5.80
C ILE A 76 -5.85 6.05 6.05
N VAL A 77 -6.05 5.64 7.30
CA VAL A 77 -6.43 4.25 7.63
C VAL A 77 -7.78 3.87 6.98
N SER A 78 -8.74 4.79 6.94
CA SER A 78 -10.03 4.61 6.26
C SER A 78 -9.85 4.41 4.76
N LEU A 79 -9.04 5.24 4.10
CA LEU A 79 -8.72 5.14 2.67
C LEU A 79 -8.06 3.80 2.35
N VAL A 80 -7.08 3.38 3.15
CA VAL A 80 -6.43 2.06 3.01
C VAL A 80 -7.48 0.94 3.07
N ARG A 81 -8.37 0.96 4.07
CA ARG A 81 -9.43 -0.05 4.23
C ARG A 81 -10.42 -0.04 3.07
N LYS A 82 -10.84 1.15 2.59
CA LYS A 82 -11.72 1.31 1.43
C LYS A 82 -11.08 0.71 0.17
N LYS A 83 -9.79 0.97 -0.08
CA LYS A 83 -9.06 0.36 -1.21
C LYS A 83 -9.01 -1.16 -1.11
N TYR A 84 -8.72 -1.72 0.07
CA TYR A 84 -8.76 -3.17 0.26
C TYR A 84 -10.15 -3.77 0.06
N ALA A 85 -11.20 -3.10 0.55
CA ALA A 85 -12.58 -3.53 0.35
C ALA A 85 -12.97 -3.49 -1.14
N TYR A 86 -12.61 -2.42 -1.85
CA TYR A 86 -12.82 -2.31 -3.30
C TYR A 86 -12.10 -3.45 -4.04
N LYS A 87 -10.82 -3.71 -3.74
CA LYS A 87 -10.07 -4.81 -4.35
C LYS A 87 -10.69 -6.18 -4.09
N ARG A 88 -11.25 -6.41 -2.90
CA ARG A 88 -11.99 -7.65 -2.58
C ARG A 88 -13.27 -7.76 -3.41
N LYS A 89 -14.10 -6.71 -3.44
CA LYS A 89 -15.34 -6.68 -4.22
C LYS A 89 -15.08 -6.84 -5.73
N THR A 90 -14.06 -6.18 -6.27
CA THR A 90 -13.67 -6.34 -7.68
C THR A 90 -13.21 -7.77 -7.96
N LEU A 91 -12.45 -8.39 -7.04
CA LEU A 91 -12.03 -9.79 -7.20
C LEU A 91 -13.23 -10.74 -7.15
N GLU A 92 -14.15 -10.55 -6.18
CA GLU A 92 -15.39 -11.32 -6.07
C GLU A 92 -16.26 -11.19 -7.32
N ASN A 93 -16.45 -9.97 -7.83
CA ASN A 93 -17.19 -9.73 -9.07
C ASN A 93 -16.52 -10.35 -10.31
N LEU A 94 -15.17 -10.36 -10.36
CA LEU A 94 -14.43 -10.99 -11.45
C LEU A 94 -14.56 -12.51 -11.42
N VAL A 95 -14.61 -13.11 -10.23
CA VAL A 95 -14.87 -14.54 -10.03
C VAL A 95 -16.30 -14.88 -10.48
N LEU A 96 -17.29 -14.06 -10.11
CA LEU A 96 -18.69 -14.25 -10.50
C LEU A 96 -18.88 -14.15 -12.02
N TYR A 97 -18.27 -13.15 -12.66
CA TYR A 97 -18.34 -12.97 -14.11
C TYR A 97 -17.54 -14.04 -14.86
N GLY A 98 -16.45 -14.53 -14.24
CA GLY A 98 -15.73 -15.70 -14.72
C GLY A 98 -16.58 -16.96 -14.69
N GLU A 99 -17.34 -17.20 -13.62
CA GLU A 99 -18.24 -18.36 -13.46
C GLU A 99 -19.29 -18.45 -14.58
N ASP A 100 -19.87 -17.32 -15.01
CA ASP A 100 -20.81 -17.30 -16.15
C ASP A 100 -20.12 -17.59 -17.50
N LEU A 101 -18.82 -17.29 -17.62
CA LEU A 101 -17.99 -17.65 -18.79
C LEU A 101 -17.44 -19.09 -18.72
N PHE A 102 -17.38 -19.71 -17.53
CA PHE A 102 -16.84 -21.06 -17.34
C PHE A 102 -17.76 -22.18 -17.85
N LEU A 103 -19.04 -21.90 -18.14
CA LEU A 103 -19.97 -22.88 -18.69
C LEU A 103 -19.87 -23.04 -20.22
N GLU A 104 -19.28 -22.08 -20.92
CA GLU A 104 -19.07 -22.14 -22.38
C GLU A 104 -17.58 -22.16 -22.74
N GLY A 105 -16.94 -23.31 -22.53
CA GLY A 105 -15.78 -23.69 -23.36
C GLY A 105 -14.40 -23.22 -22.88
N ALA A 106 -13.65 -24.21 -22.41
CA ALA A 106 -12.19 -24.33 -22.54
C ALA A 106 -11.28 -23.31 -21.81
N LYS A 107 -10.64 -23.82 -20.75
CA LYS A 107 -9.22 -23.58 -20.38
C LYS A 107 -8.76 -22.11 -20.37
N GLY A 108 -9.36 -21.29 -19.50
CA GLY A 108 -8.89 -19.93 -19.19
C GLY A 108 -8.29 -19.83 -17.80
N GLN A 109 -7.00 -20.13 -17.71
CA GLN A 109 -5.99 -19.74 -16.71
C GLN A 109 -6.50 -19.10 -15.39
N THR A 110 -6.43 -19.92 -14.34
CA THR A 110 -6.53 -19.56 -12.92
C THR A 110 -5.58 -18.42 -12.59
N GLY A 111 -6.08 -17.43 -11.86
CA GLY A 111 -5.43 -16.13 -11.66
C GLY A 111 -4.01 -16.21 -11.08
N GLN A 112 -3.04 -15.79 -11.87
CA GLN A 112 -1.72 -15.40 -11.40
C GLN A 112 -1.81 -13.99 -10.80
N ARG A 113 -1.57 -13.89 -9.49
CA ARG A 113 -1.10 -12.65 -8.88
C ARG A 113 0.32 -12.89 -8.38
N ALA A 114 1.29 -12.40 -9.13
CA ALA A 114 2.44 -11.74 -8.54
C ALA A 114 2.86 -10.49 -9.33
N TYR A 115 3.34 -9.54 -8.54
CA TYR A 115 4.18 -8.37 -8.80
C TYR A 115 5.18 -8.57 -9.97
N THR A 116 5.64 -7.59 -10.77
CA THR A 116 5.59 -6.12 -10.82
C THR A 116 5.43 -5.72 -12.30
N VAL A 117 4.69 -4.66 -12.64
CA VAL A 117 4.52 -4.23 -14.05
C VAL A 117 5.77 -3.51 -14.60
N ASP A 118 6.80 -3.32 -13.76
CA ASP A 118 8.03 -2.63 -14.12
C ASP A 118 9.11 -3.64 -14.60
N PRO A 119 9.50 -3.61 -15.88
CA PRO A 119 10.52 -4.49 -16.44
C PRO A 119 11.89 -4.32 -15.79
N LEU A 120 12.21 -3.13 -15.26
CA LEU A 120 13.49 -2.87 -14.61
C LEU A 120 13.58 -3.56 -13.24
N GLU A 121 12.50 -3.48 -12.46
CA GLU A 121 12.39 -4.18 -11.18
C GLU A 121 12.44 -5.71 -11.37
N GLN A 122 11.85 -6.20 -12.46
CA GLN A 122 11.91 -7.63 -12.81
C GLN A 122 13.35 -8.06 -13.16
N LEU A 123 14.10 -7.22 -13.88
CA LEU A 123 15.50 -7.47 -14.23
C LEU A 123 16.41 -7.47 -12.98
N ILE A 124 16.25 -6.49 -12.10
CA ILE A 124 17.01 -6.41 -10.84
C ILE A 124 16.74 -7.64 -9.97
N VAL A 125 15.48 -8.07 -9.89
CA VAL A 125 15.09 -9.26 -9.15
C VAL A 125 15.67 -10.55 -9.76
N GLN A 126 15.83 -10.60 -11.08
CA GLN A 126 16.47 -11.72 -11.79
C GLN A 126 17.98 -11.76 -11.50
N GLU A 127 18.68 -10.65 -11.71
CA GLU A 127 20.13 -10.54 -11.48
C GLU A 127 20.48 -10.89 -10.03
N THR A 128 19.74 -10.34 -9.06
CA THR A 128 19.98 -10.61 -7.64
C THR A 128 19.79 -12.08 -7.26
N LEU A 129 18.95 -12.81 -7.97
CA LEU A 129 18.67 -14.22 -7.71
C LEU A 129 19.71 -15.13 -8.38
N GLU A 130 20.18 -14.78 -9.58
CA GLU A 130 21.28 -15.48 -10.27
C GLU A 130 22.61 -15.31 -9.52
N GLU A 131 22.89 -14.12 -9.00
CA GLU A 131 24.09 -13.84 -8.21
C GLU A 131 24.09 -14.52 -6.83
N ASN A 132 22.91 -14.90 -6.33
CA ASN A 132 22.73 -15.37 -4.96
C ASN A 132 21.81 -16.58 -4.84
N GLU A 133 22.02 -17.59 -5.70
CA GLU A 133 21.24 -18.84 -5.72
C GLU A 133 21.20 -19.55 -4.36
N ALA A 134 22.21 -19.33 -3.50
CA ALA A 134 22.32 -19.88 -2.15
C ALA A 134 21.53 -19.12 -1.05
N LEU A 135 20.93 -17.95 -1.33
CA LEU A 135 20.20 -17.16 -0.31
C LEU A 135 18.88 -17.82 0.13
N PHE A 136 18.29 -18.62 -0.74
CA PHE A 136 16.98 -19.23 -0.50
C PHE A 136 17.10 -20.73 -0.28
N THR A 137 16.29 -21.21 0.66
CA THR A 137 16.05 -22.65 0.78
C THR A 137 15.25 -23.14 -0.42
N GLU A 138 15.34 -24.44 -0.73
CA GLU A 138 14.65 -25.04 -1.89
C GLU A 138 13.13 -24.74 -1.90
N LEU A 139 12.51 -24.69 -0.71
CA LEU A 139 11.09 -24.38 -0.54
C LEU A 139 10.78 -22.88 -0.70
N GLU A 140 11.69 -21.99 -0.32
CA GLU A 140 11.58 -20.54 -0.55
C GLU A 140 11.79 -20.19 -2.01
N SER A 141 12.74 -20.85 -2.68
CA SER A 141 12.98 -20.72 -4.12
C SER A 141 11.74 -21.18 -4.91
N LYS A 142 11.23 -22.38 -4.65
CA LYS A 142 10.00 -22.87 -5.29
C LYS A 142 8.79 -21.97 -5.03
N ALA A 143 8.60 -21.49 -3.80
CA ALA A 143 7.52 -20.56 -3.47
C ALA A 143 7.70 -19.21 -4.18
N PHE A 144 8.93 -18.73 -4.32
CA PHE A 144 9.23 -17.51 -5.05
C PHE A 144 8.95 -17.66 -6.54
N TYR A 145 9.49 -18.68 -7.20
CA TYR A 145 9.26 -18.90 -8.63
C TYR A 145 7.77 -19.12 -8.94
N GLY A 146 7.07 -19.91 -8.13
CA GLY A 146 5.65 -20.20 -8.32
C GLY A 146 4.75 -18.98 -8.09
N TYR A 147 5.05 -18.13 -7.10
CA TYR A 147 4.34 -16.86 -6.96
C TYR A 147 4.76 -15.88 -8.06
N PHE A 148 6.05 -15.55 -8.15
CA PHE A 148 6.64 -14.46 -8.96
C PHE A 148 6.48 -14.65 -10.48
N TYR A 149 6.80 -15.82 -11.02
CA TYR A 149 6.61 -16.14 -12.44
C TYR A 149 5.24 -16.76 -12.73
N GLY A 150 4.43 -16.98 -11.68
CA GLY A 150 3.09 -17.53 -11.78
C GLY A 150 3.03 -19.02 -12.12
N ASP A 151 4.14 -19.77 -12.05
CA ASP A 151 4.12 -21.19 -12.37
C ASP A 151 3.50 -22.02 -11.23
N VAL A 152 2.20 -22.28 -11.37
CA VAL A 152 1.36 -22.94 -10.36
C VAL A 152 1.66 -24.44 -10.22
N THR A 153 2.43 -25.03 -11.15
CA THR A 153 2.70 -26.48 -11.16
C THR A 153 3.56 -26.96 -9.99
N THR A 154 4.35 -26.09 -9.38
CA THR A 154 5.21 -26.40 -8.20
C THR A 154 4.51 -26.21 -6.85
N LEU A 155 3.34 -25.57 -6.83
CA LEU A 155 2.59 -25.21 -5.60
C LEU A 155 1.61 -26.30 -5.14
N ALA A 156 1.40 -27.35 -5.96
CA ALA A 156 0.34 -28.33 -5.76
C ALA A 156 0.58 -29.32 -4.61
N SER A 157 1.80 -29.43 -4.10
CA SER A 157 2.19 -30.49 -3.14
C SER A 157 2.30 -30.02 -1.68
N GLN A 158 2.12 -28.72 -1.41
CA GLN A 158 2.44 -28.09 -0.13
C GLN A 158 1.27 -27.25 0.38
N ASP A 159 1.12 -27.14 1.70
CA ASP A 159 0.07 -26.34 2.33
C ASP A 159 0.19 -24.86 1.90
N PRO A 160 -0.90 -24.23 1.41
CA PRO A 160 -0.92 -22.83 1.00
C PRO A 160 -0.39 -21.84 2.05
N ILE A 161 -0.53 -22.16 3.35
CA ILE A 161 -0.03 -21.35 4.46
C ILE A 161 1.50 -21.42 4.53
N VAL A 162 2.07 -22.61 4.34
CA VAL A 162 3.52 -22.84 4.36
C VAL A 162 4.20 -22.16 3.18
N LEU A 163 3.59 -22.26 1.99
CA LEU A 163 4.06 -21.58 0.78
C LEU A 163 4.05 -20.06 0.92
N ARG A 164 2.98 -19.50 1.50
CA ARG A 164 2.90 -18.06 1.78
C ARG A 164 3.95 -17.61 2.78
N SER A 165 4.14 -18.37 3.86
CA SER A 165 5.18 -18.09 4.86
C SER A 165 6.59 -18.12 4.25
N ALA A 166 6.85 -19.06 3.34
CA ALA A 166 8.12 -19.16 2.63
C ALA A 166 8.35 -18.01 1.65
N TYR A 167 7.31 -17.61 0.91
CA TYR A 167 7.36 -16.43 0.05
C TYR A 167 7.65 -15.15 0.86
N ASP A 168 7.01 -14.97 2.01
CA ASP A 168 7.26 -13.82 2.89
C ASP A 168 8.69 -13.81 3.44
N ARG A 169 9.27 -14.99 3.74
CA ARG A 169 10.68 -15.13 4.14
C ARG A 169 11.63 -14.76 3.01
N CYS A 170 11.36 -15.24 1.79
CA CYS A 170 12.13 -14.90 0.59
C CYS A 170 12.15 -13.38 0.36
N LYS A 171 10.98 -12.74 0.39
CA LYS A 171 10.86 -11.29 0.22
C LYS A 171 11.65 -10.50 1.26
N ARG A 172 11.61 -10.92 2.54
CA ARG A 172 12.39 -10.28 3.60
C ARG A 172 13.90 -10.40 3.37
N LYS A 173 14.38 -11.58 2.99
CA LYS A 173 15.80 -11.82 2.67
C LYS A 173 16.26 -10.96 1.49
N MET A 174 15.47 -10.86 0.42
CA MET A 174 15.77 -9.98 -0.72
C MET A 174 15.82 -8.51 -0.33
N THR A 175 14.84 -8.04 0.44
CA THR A 175 14.82 -6.64 0.90
C THR A 175 16.02 -6.34 1.81
N GLN A 176 16.41 -7.29 2.66
CA GLN A 176 17.58 -7.15 3.52
C GLN A 176 18.90 -7.11 2.73
N TRP A 177 19.02 -7.90 1.66
CA TRP A 177 20.19 -7.89 0.77
C TRP A 177 20.29 -6.59 -0.05
N LEU A 178 19.18 -6.11 -0.61
CA LEU A 178 19.14 -4.85 -1.36
C LEU A 178 19.50 -3.62 -0.49
N VAL A 179 19.18 -3.66 0.80
CA VAL A 179 19.48 -2.58 1.75
C VAL A 179 20.92 -2.65 2.27
N SER A 180 21.51 -3.86 2.32
CA SER A 180 22.87 -4.10 2.79
C SER A 180 23.54 -5.15 1.90
N PRO A 181 24.05 -4.78 0.71
CA PRO A 181 24.85 -5.68 -0.10
C PRO A 181 26.12 -5.96 0.69
N SER A 182 26.26 -7.17 1.24
CA SER A 182 27.51 -7.59 1.86
C SER A 182 28.58 -7.62 0.76
N VAL A 183 29.53 -6.68 0.85
CA VAL A 183 30.79 -6.68 0.10
C VAL A 183 31.59 -7.94 0.41
#